data_AF-A0A9D0XM45-F1
#
_entry.id   AF-A0A9D0XM45-F1
#
_cell.length_a   1.000
_cell.length_b   1.000
_cell.length_c   1.000
_cell.angle_alpha   90.00
_cell.angle_beta   90.00
_cell.angle_gamma   90.00
#
_symmetry.space_group_name_H-M   'P 1'
#
loop_
_entity.id
_entity.type
_entity.pdbx_description
1 polymer ?
#
loop_
_entity_poly.entity_id
_entity_poly.type
_entity_poly.pdbx_seq_one_letter_code
_entity_poly.pdbx_strand_id
1 'polypeptide(L)'
;MESIDLVKINFSKDQLDILNLCLAFIMFGVALDIRLSDLKRVFVEPKAGAVGLISQLLFLPILTLLLIHLLQPPLSLAIGMMLIGVCPGGNVSNFAVHLA
;
A
#
# COMPACT_ATOMS: atom_id res chain seq x y z
N MET A 1 -8.14 10.29 24.42
CA MET A 1 -7.51 9.98 23.12
C MET A 1 -8.12 10.78 21.96
N GLU A 2 -8.93 11.83 22.20
CA GLU A 2 -9.51 12.71 21.15
C GLU A 2 -8.52 13.74 20.56
N SER A 3 -7.31 13.87 21.11
CA SER A 3 -6.39 14.97 20.74
C SER A 3 -5.88 14.90 19.29
N ILE A 4 -5.81 13.71 18.71
CA ILE A 4 -5.26 13.51 17.35
C ILE A 4 -6.31 13.85 16.28
N ASP A 5 -7.59 13.57 16.56
CA ASP A 5 -8.70 13.87 15.65
C ASP A 5 -8.94 15.38 15.48
N LEU A 6 -8.48 16.18 16.45
CA LEU A 6 -8.57 17.65 16.44
C LEU A 6 -7.43 18.32 15.67
N VAL A 7 -6.39 17.57 15.28
CA VAL A 7 -5.25 18.12 14.52
C VAL A 7 -5.69 18.42 13.09
N LYS A 8 -5.84 19.71 12.78
CA LYS A 8 -6.07 20.18 11.40
C LYS A 8 -4.75 20.27 10.65
N ILE A 9 -4.53 19.35 9.71
CA ILE A 9 -3.41 19.45 8.78
C ILE A 9 -3.79 20.42 7.66
N ASN A 10 -3.01 21.50 7.53
CA ASN A 10 -3.20 22.52 6.49
C ASN A 10 -2.44 22.10 5.23
N PHE A 11 -3.13 21.45 4.29
CA PHE A 11 -2.56 21.16 2.98
C PHE A 11 -2.66 22.40 2.09
N SER A 12 -1.52 23.00 1.76
CA SER A 12 -1.48 24.02 0.70
C SER A 12 -1.53 23.34 -0.67
N LYS A 13 -2.16 23.99 -1.65
CA LYS A 13 -2.24 23.49 -3.03
C LYS A 13 -0.85 23.20 -3.61
N ASP A 14 0.10 24.09 -3.36
CA ASP A 14 1.49 23.93 -3.82
C ASP A 14 2.16 22.66 -3.26
N GLN A 15 1.85 22.28 -2.02
CA GLN A 15 2.39 21.07 -1.39
C GLN A 15 1.79 19.80 -2.00
N LEU A 16 0.49 19.82 -2.31
CA LEU A 16 -0.19 18.70 -2.98
C LEU A 16 0.35 18.49 -4.39
N ASP A 17 0.60 19.58 -5.13
CA ASP A 17 1.15 19.51 -6.48
C ASP A 17 2.57 18.90 -6.47
N ILE A 18 3.41 19.30 -5.52
CA ILE A 18 4.75 18.70 -5.34
C ILE A 18 4.65 17.22 -4.97
N LEU A 19 3.76 16.87 -4.02
CA LEU A 19 3.58 15.48 -3.60
C LEU A 19 3.12 14.60 -4.77
N ASN A 20 2.15 15.07 -5.55
CA ASN A 20 1.66 14.37 -6.73
C ASN A 20 2.75 14.17 -7.78
N LEU A 21 3.59 15.18 -8.00
CA LEU A 21 4.74 15.08 -8.89
C LEU A 21 5.74 14.02 -8.39
N CYS A 22 6.06 14.02 -7.10
CA CYS A 22 6.93 13.01 -6.49
C CYS A 22 6.34 11.59 -6.64
N LEU A 23 5.05 11.41 -6.35
CA LEU A 23 4.37 10.12 -6.54
C LEU A 23 4.39 9.66 -8.00
N ALA A 24 4.18 10.58 -8.94
CA ALA A 24 4.27 10.28 -10.37
C ALA A 24 5.67 9.80 -10.76
N PHE A 25 6.73 10.45 -10.27
CA PHE A 25 8.10 10.00 -10.51
C PHE A 25 8.41 8.63 -9.88
N ILE A 26 7.93 8.38 -8.65
CA ILE A 26 8.10 7.07 -8.00
C ILE A 26 7.40 5.98 -8.81
N MET A 27 6.14 6.18 -9.19
CA MET A 27 5.38 5.23 -10.00
C MET A 27 5.97 5.03 -11.40
N PHE A 28 6.55 6.08 -12.00
CA PHE A 28 7.30 5.95 -13.25
C PHE A 28 8.55 5.09 -13.08
N GLY A 29 9.32 5.29 -12.00
CA GLY A 29 10.45 4.44 -11.66
C GLY A 29 10.06 2.98 -11.47
N VAL A 30 8.93 2.72 -10.81
CA VAL A 30 8.35 1.37 -10.69
C VAL A 30 8.03 0.78 -12.07
N ALA A 31 7.42 1.56 -12.97
CA ALA A 31 7.06 1.09 -14.30
C ALA A 31 8.27 0.73 -15.16
N LEU A 32 9.40 1.43 -15.02
CA LEU A 32 10.64 1.13 -15.74
C LEU A 32 11.30 -0.19 -15.31
N ASP A 33 11.03 -0.66 -14.10
CA ASP A 33 11.59 -1.91 -13.57
C ASP A 33 10.84 -3.16 -14.08
N ILE A 34 9.60 -2.99 -14.57
CA ILE A 34 8.76 -4.10 -15.06
C ILE A 34 9.33 -4.66 -16.37
N ARG A 35 9.68 -5.96 -16.39
CA ARG A 35 10.09 -6.65 -17.62
C ARG A 35 8.93 -7.47 -18.21
N LEU A 36 8.92 -7.58 -19.53
CA LEU A 36 7.95 -8.44 -20.26
C LEU A 36 8.00 -9.91 -19.81
N SER A 37 9.16 -10.38 -19.37
CA SER A 37 9.34 -11.72 -18.79
C SER A 37 8.52 -11.93 -17.52
N ASP A 38 8.40 -10.91 -16.68
CA ASP A 38 7.71 -10.98 -15.40
C ASP A 38 6.21 -11.08 -15.61
N LEU A 39 5.68 -10.30 -16.56
CA LEU A 39 4.29 -10.39 -17.00
C LEU A 39 3.98 -11.78 -17.58
N LYS A 40 4.86 -12.33 -18.42
CA LYS A 40 4.68 -13.68 -18.96
C LYS A 40 4.64 -14.73 -17.86
N ARG A 41 5.47 -14.60 -16.82
CA ARG A 41 5.52 -15.54 -15.69
C ARG A 41 4.20 -15.60 -14.92
N VAL A 42 3.50 -14.47 -14.76
CA VAL A 42 2.17 -14.43 -14.14
C VAL A 42 1.16 -15.30 -14.88
N PHE A 43 1.23 -15.35 -16.22
CA PHE A 43 0.33 -16.20 -17.02
C PHE A 43 0.75 -17.67 -17.05
N VAL A 44 2.06 -17.95 -16.99
CA VAL A 44 2.59 -19.33 -17.00
C VAL A 44 2.36 -20.02 -15.65
N GLU A 45 2.48 -19.27 -14.55
CA GLU A 45 2.37 -19.79 -13.19
C GLU A 45 1.33 -19.00 -12.36
N PRO A 46 0.04 -19.09 -12.72
CA PRO A 46 -1.00 -18.21 -12.17
C PRO A 46 -1.31 -18.48 -10.70
N LYS A 47 -1.00 -19.69 -10.21
CA LYS A 47 -1.27 -20.06 -8.80
C LYS A 47 -0.51 -19.17 -7.83
N ALA A 48 0.78 -18.94 -8.06
CA ALA A 48 1.60 -18.11 -7.19
C ALA A 48 1.11 -16.65 -7.18
N GLY A 49 0.84 -16.09 -8.36
CA GLY A 49 0.29 -14.73 -8.49
C GLY A 49 -1.08 -14.58 -7.83
N ALA A 50 -1.98 -15.56 -8.01
CA ALA A 50 -3.31 -15.53 -7.41
C ALA A 50 -3.26 -15.59 -5.87
N VAL A 51 -2.42 -16.46 -5.28
CA VAL A 51 -2.26 -16.50 -3.82
C VAL A 51 -1.72 -15.18 -3.28
N GLY A 52 -0.71 -14.59 -3.95
CA GLY A 52 -0.19 -13.28 -3.57
C GLY A 52 -1.25 -12.18 -3.64
N LEU A 53 -2.03 -12.13 -4.73
CA LEU A 53 -3.09 -11.14 -4.92
C LEU A 53 -4.22 -11.29 -3.88
N ILE A 54 -4.66 -12.52 -3.62
CA ILE A 54 -5.69 -12.82 -2.62
C ILE A 54 -5.21 -12.42 -1.23
N SER A 55 -3.95 -12.73 -0.89
CA SER A 55 -3.36 -12.33 0.38
C SER A 55 -3.33 -10.80 0.52
N GLN A 56 -2.91 -10.08 -0.52
CA GLN A 56 -2.82 -8.63 -0.48
C GLN A 56 -4.19 -7.93 -0.43
N LEU A 57 -5.15 -8.39 -1.23
CA LEU A 57 -6.46 -7.73 -1.36
C LEU A 57 -7.48 -8.14 -0.30
N LEU A 58 -7.34 -9.32 0.29
CA LEU A 58 -8.29 -9.81 1.30
C LEU A 58 -7.61 -9.98 2.65
N PHE A 59 -6.53 -10.76 2.72
CA PHE A 59 -5.95 -11.15 4.01
C PHE A 59 -5.38 -9.95 4.76
N LEU A 60 -4.64 -9.06 4.08
CA LEU A 60 -4.05 -7.88 4.71
C LEU A 60 -5.14 -6.88 5.20
N PRO A 61 -6.16 -6.49 4.40
CA PRO A 61 -7.25 -5.65 4.91
C PRO A 61 -8.03 -6.27 6.07
N ILE A 62 -8.30 -7.58 6.03
CA ILE A 62 -8.97 -8.29 7.13
C ILE A 62 -8.10 -8.25 8.40
N LEU A 63 -6.79 -8.46 8.26
CA LEU A 63 -5.86 -8.36 9.38
C LEU A 63 -5.84 -6.94 9.97
N THR A 64 -5.83 -5.91 9.11
CA THR A 64 -5.91 -4.51 9.53
C THR A 64 -7.21 -4.22 10.28
N LEU A 65 -8.36 -4.72 9.78
CA LEU A 65 -9.65 -4.59 10.48
C LEU A 65 -9.63 -5.28 11.84
N LEU A 66 -9.04 -6.47 11.93
CA LEU A 66 -8.89 -7.20 13.18
C LEU A 66 -8.03 -6.41 14.18
N LEU A 67 -6.93 -5.80 13.73
CA LEU A 67 -6.11 -4.92 14.56
C LEU A 67 -6.86 -3.67 15.02
N ILE A 68 -7.64 -3.03 14.15
CA ILE A 68 -8.49 -1.89 14.51
C ILE A 68 -9.51 -2.30 15.58
N HIS A 69 -10.13 -3.47 15.44
CA HIS A 69 -11.10 -3.98 16.40
C HIS A 69 -10.46 -4.27 17.77
N LEU A 70 -9.25 -4.82 17.78
CA LEU A 70 -8.55 -5.22 19.01
C LEU A 70 -7.91 -4.03 19.74
N LEU A 71 -7.34 -3.08 19.01
CA LEU A 71 -6.62 -1.92 19.57
C LEU A 71 -7.53 -0.70 19.82
N GLN A 72 -8.71 -0.66 19.20
CA GLN A 72 -9.67 0.45 19.26
C GLN A 72 -9.03 1.85 19.11
N PRO A 73 -8.29 2.10 18.01
CA PRO A 73 -7.65 3.39 17.79
C PRO A 73 -8.69 4.51 17.51
N PRO A 74 -8.31 5.79 17.67
CA PRO A 74 -9.14 6.92 17.22
C PRO A 74 -9.53 6.81 15.74
N LEU A 75 -10.67 7.39 15.38
CA LEU A 75 -11.28 7.20 14.05
C LEU A 75 -10.35 7.66 12.92
N SER A 76 -9.67 8.80 13.06
CA SER A 76 -8.72 9.27 12.04
C SER A 76 -7.62 8.26 11.76
N LEU A 77 -7.10 7.61 12.80
CA LEU A 77 -6.03 6.62 12.71
C LEU A 77 -6.56 5.30 12.16
N ALA A 78 -7.75 4.86 12.57
CA ALA A 78 -8.40 3.67 12.02
C ALA A 78 -8.58 3.76 10.50
N ILE A 79 -9.05 4.92 10.01
CA ILE A 79 -9.22 5.16 8.57
C ILE A 79 -7.85 5.17 7.86
N GLY A 80 -6.83 5.79 8.46
CA GLY A 80 -5.46 5.79 7.91
C GLY A 80 -4.86 4.39 7.83
N MET A 81 -5.03 3.57 8.88
CA MET A 81 -4.62 2.16 8.89
C MET A 81 -5.31 1.38 7.76
N MET A 82 -6.62 1.52 7.62
CA MET A 82 -7.40 0.86 6.57
C MET A 82 -6.93 1.30 5.17
N LEU A 83 -6.69 2.59 4.96
CA LEU A 83 -6.20 3.13 3.68
C LEU A 83 -4.86 2.52 3.28
N ILE A 84 -3.92 2.39 4.23
CA ILE A 84 -2.63 1.73 3.99
C ILE A 84 -2.83 0.22 3.74
N GLY A 85 -3.70 -0.43 4.51
CA GLY A 85 -3.96 -1.87 4.40
C GLY A 85 -4.54 -2.29 3.05
N VAL A 86 -5.26 -1.42 2.36
CA VAL A 86 -5.80 -1.67 1.01
C VAL A 86 -4.85 -1.25 -0.12
N CYS A 87 -3.73 -0.60 0.19
CA CYS A 87 -2.76 -0.23 -0.84
C CYS A 87 -2.10 -1.48 -1.46
N PRO A 88 -1.76 -1.43 -2.76
CA PRO A 88 -0.99 -2.49 -3.40
C PRO A 88 0.42 -2.59 -2.77
N GLY A 89 0.99 -3.80 -2.81
CA GLY A 89 2.36 -4.03 -2.36
C GLY A 89 3.37 -3.26 -3.21
N GLY A 90 4.38 -2.67 -2.58
CA GLY A 90 5.46 -1.94 -3.26
C GLY A 90 6.69 -2.81 -3.55
N ASN A 91 7.61 -2.29 -4.37
CA ASN A 91 8.78 -3.01 -4.90
C ASN A 91 9.79 -3.45 -3.82
N VAL A 92 9.70 -2.86 -2.62
CA VAL A 92 10.56 -3.22 -1.49
C VAL A 92 10.39 -4.68 -1.08
N SER A 93 9.19 -5.26 -1.24
CA SER A 93 8.95 -6.67 -0.95
C SER A 93 9.72 -7.60 -1.89
N ASN A 94 9.89 -7.22 -3.17
CA ASN A 94 10.72 -7.98 -4.12
C ASN A 94 12.18 -8.01 -3.66
N PHE A 95 12.72 -6.89 -3.19
CA PHE A 95 14.07 -6.85 -2.63
C PHE A 95 14.18 -7.71 -1.36
N ALA A 96 13.19 -7.64 -0.46
CA ALA A 96 13.20 -8.41 0.77
C ALA A 96 13.22 -9.92 0.52
N VAL A 97 12.40 -10.41 -0.41
CA VAL A 97 12.37 -11.85 -0.79
C VAL A 97 13.63 -12.27 -1.54
N HIS A 98 14.28 -11.35 -2.29
CA HIS A 98 15.56 -11.65 -2.93
C HIS A 98 16.71 -11.81 -1.92
N LEU A 99 16.62 -11.15 -0.76
CA LEU A 99 17.63 -11.18 0.30
C LEU A 99 17.39 -12.26 1.35
N ALA A 100 16.17 -12.77 1.48
CA ALA A 100 15.77 -13.82 2.42
C ALA A 100 16.15 -15.22 1.92
#